data_AF-A0A238YNS7-F1
#
_entry.id   AF-A0A238YNS7-F1
#
_cell.length_a   1.000
_cell.length_b   1.000
_cell.length_c   1.000
_cell.angle_alpha   90.00
_cell.angle_beta   90.00
_cell.angle_gamma   90.00
#
_symmetry.space_group_name_H-M   'P 1'
#
loop_
_entity.id
_entity.type
_entity.pdbx_description
1 polymer ?
#
loop_
_entity_poly.entity_id
_entity_poly.type
_entity_poly.pdbx_seq_one_letter_code
_entity_poly.pdbx_strand_id
1 'polypeptide(L)'
;MMKAKKTFFRLVILSLVLIFSNCSEDGILTDDLNSELSEKNGKKVVTTDETTGNNLSFPVIWSDGISKDLRGTQGEVSLTGTWWGVWGEDPIDPQAPLYSCGPYIGNVNPCNETEFKAYIQKDELNQWQASNWVADEPVYVSSIDWGDNLESIDWNLKSQVRVETVLYKDLDTQVTEYAMRHCFSWGEDEVHGLQTDMGNVPVEGLENQGMQATVYTPNARLTIQKFEVDDIEEIEGKLKWNAAEGWTESEGHSGIINDEPLFNMVINEASDGPGFYNAEVNVKGKVIYGYTWNVRKDNEEDGYYRITFSFDETGGPILNTFFDQFTEILLAEEEVEITTLSDDSGDSGEGNRGGEGIIDVSNNLTYMDILITPKTTGNGGGGNGGGGNGSGGGSGSGGGSGSGHH
;
A
#
# COMPACT_ATOMS: atom_id res chain seq x y z
N MET A 1 -27.26 18.58 -46.02
CA MET A 1 -27.84 17.38 -46.69
C MET A 1 -27.54 16.18 -45.81
N MET A 2 -28.54 15.42 -45.38
CA MET A 2 -28.39 14.37 -44.35
C MET A 2 -27.80 13.06 -44.89
N LYS A 3 -27.05 12.36 -44.02
CA LYS A 3 -27.10 10.91 -43.65
C LYS A 3 -25.68 10.38 -43.42
N ALA A 4 -25.18 10.33 -42.18
CA ALA A 4 -25.50 9.34 -41.14
C ALA A 4 -24.81 7.97 -41.35
N LYS A 5 -23.72 7.76 -40.60
CA LYS A 5 -23.43 6.49 -39.92
C LYS A 5 -23.31 6.78 -38.41
N LYS A 6 -23.76 5.85 -37.59
CA LYS A 6 -23.96 5.99 -36.15
C LYS A 6 -22.92 5.16 -35.38
N THR A 7 -22.68 5.53 -34.13
CA THR A 7 -22.20 4.69 -33.00
C THR A 7 -20.87 3.93 -33.20
N PHE A 8 -19.84 4.36 -32.48
CA PHE A 8 -19.49 3.77 -31.17
C PHE A 8 -18.77 4.82 -30.29
N PHE A 9 -19.19 4.95 -29.04
CA PHE A 9 -18.57 5.74 -27.96
C PHE A 9 -18.98 5.08 -26.63
N ARG A 10 -18.18 5.25 -25.57
CA ARG A 10 -18.06 4.39 -24.35
C ARG A 10 -17.25 3.10 -24.63
N LEU A 11 -16.36 2.63 -23.74
CA LEU A 11 -15.93 3.13 -22.42
C LEU A 11 -14.43 3.46 -22.40
N VAL A 12 -14.10 4.60 -21.78
CA VAL A 12 -12.93 4.75 -20.90
C VAL A 12 -13.51 4.70 -19.46
N ILE A 13 -12.68 4.46 -18.44
CA ILE A 13 -13.03 4.03 -17.06
C ILE A 13 -13.20 2.51 -16.96
N LEU A 14 -12.17 1.83 -16.43
CA LEU A 14 -12.18 0.97 -15.23
C LEU A 14 -10.91 0.09 -15.22
N SER A 15 -9.88 0.48 -14.48
CA SER A 15 -8.65 -0.33 -14.32
C SER A 15 -7.93 -0.13 -12.98
N LEU A 16 -8.68 0.18 -11.92
CA LEU A 16 -8.29 0.06 -10.52
C LEU A 16 -9.48 -0.53 -9.77
N VAL A 17 -9.21 -1.38 -8.77
CA VAL A 17 -10.16 -2.19 -7.96
C VAL A 17 -10.73 -3.46 -8.64
N LEU A 18 -10.11 -4.63 -8.33
CA LEU A 18 -10.62 -6.01 -8.16
C LEU A 18 -9.38 -6.96 -8.11
N ILE A 19 -8.79 -7.39 -6.97
CA ILE A 19 -9.27 -8.12 -5.75
C ILE A 19 -9.91 -9.50 -6.15
N PHE A 20 -9.60 -10.68 -5.58
CA PHE A 20 -9.62 -11.07 -4.14
C PHE A 20 -8.91 -12.40 -3.73
N SER A 21 -8.27 -12.38 -2.54
CA SER A 21 -8.38 -13.34 -1.39
C SER A 21 -8.04 -14.83 -1.55
N ASN A 22 -7.18 -15.35 -0.65
CA ASN A 22 -7.63 -16.33 0.37
C ASN A 22 -6.61 -16.63 1.51
N CYS A 23 -6.97 -16.22 2.72
CA CYS A 23 -6.81 -17.06 3.93
C CYS A 23 -7.85 -16.67 4.99
N SER A 24 -9.03 -17.28 4.92
CA SER A 24 -9.87 -17.51 6.10
C SER A 24 -10.39 -18.94 6.05
N GLU A 25 -9.81 -19.81 6.88
CA GLU A 25 -10.44 -21.09 7.18
C GLU A 25 -11.67 -20.85 8.05
N ASP A 26 -12.85 -20.86 7.44
CA ASP A 26 -14.10 -21.22 8.11
C ASP A 26 -15.06 -21.76 7.04
N GLY A 27 -15.24 -23.08 7.03
CA GLY A 27 -15.82 -23.79 5.89
C GLY A 27 -17.35 -23.91 5.93
N ILE A 28 -17.95 -24.12 4.75
CA ILE A 28 -19.07 -25.05 4.56
C ILE A 28 -19.26 -25.39 3.06
N LEU A 29 -19.24 -26.69 2.75
CA LEU A 29 -19.77 -27.35 1.55
C LEU A 29 -19.39 -26.82 0.14
N THR A 30 -18.35 -27.42 -0.47
CA THR A 30 -18.43 -28.04 -1.82
C THR A 30 -17.27 -29.01 -2.04
N ASP A 31 -17.47 -30.28 -1.68
CA ASP A 31 -16.81 -31.40 -2.37
C ASP A 31 -17.44 -31.61 -3.77
N ASP A 32 -16.83 -32.45 -4.61
CA ASP A 32 -17.36 -32.99 -5.89
C ASP A 32 -17.34 -32.13 -7.19
N LEU A 33 -16.42 -31.16 -7.35
CA LEU A 33 -16.18 -30.52 -8.68
C LEU A 33 -14.74 -30.55 -9.22
N ASN A 34 -13.76 -31.05 -8.48
CA ASN A 34 -12.34 -31.07 -8.90
C ASN A 34 -11.89 -32.28 -9.74
N SER A 35 -12.80 -33.09 -10.30
CA SER A 35 -12.45 -34.37 -10.96
C SER A 35 -12.31 -34.34 -12.49
N GLU A 36 -12.79 -33.32 -13.21
CA GLU A 36 -12.80 -33.32 -14.70
C GLU A 36 -12.26 -32.02 -15.33
N LEU A 37 -10.97 -31.73 -15.14
CA LEU A 37 -10.21 -30.82 -16.03
C LEU A 37 -8.70 -31.14 -16.10
N SER A 38 -8.34 -32.42 -15.91
CA SER A 38 -6.97 -32.93 -16.09
C SER A 38 -6.80 -33.61 -17.46
N GLU A 39 -6.66 -32.82 -18.54
CA GLU A 39 -5.96 -33.25 -19.77
C GLU A 39 -5.73 -32.12 -20.78
N LYS A 40 -4.59 -31.41 -20.69
CA LYS A 40 -3.76 -30.94 -21.83
C LYS A 40 -2.54 -30.12 -21.37
N ASN A 41 -1.37 -30.73 -21.48
CA ASN A 41 -0.03 -30.14 -21.64
C ASN A 41 0.14 -28.63 -21.34
N GLY A 42 0.13 -28.27 -20.07
CA GLY A 42 0.95 -27.19 -19.53
C GLY A 42 1.93 -27.81 -18.53
N LYS A 43 3.23 -27.50 -18.63
CA LYS A 43 4.20 -27.94 -17.63
C LYS A 43 3.83 -27.21 -16.33
N LYS A 44 3.26 -27.92 -15.35
CA LYS A 44 2.90 -27.36 -14.04
C LYS A 44 4.14 -26.71 -13.45
N VAL A 45 4.17 -25.37 -13.43
CA VAL A 45 5.13 -24.64 -12.61
C VAL A 45 4.79 -25.04 -11.19
N VAL A 46 5.75 -25.66 -10.52
CA VAL A 46 5.67 -25.84 -9.07
C VAL A 46 5.91 -24.44 -8.52
N THR A 47 4.82 -23.75 -8.18
CA THR A 47 4.88 -22.70 -7.17
C THR A 47 5.48 -23.37 -5.94
N THR A 48 6.72 -23.01 -5.62
CA THR A 48 7.30 -23.36 -4.33
C THR A 48 6.42 -22.69 -3.28
N ASP A 49 5.80 -23.46 -2.40
CA ASP A 49 5.17 -22.92 -1.20
C ASP A 49 6.17 -22.00 -0.50
N GLU A 50 5.75 -20.85 0.05
CA GLU A 50 6.68 -19.89 0.64
C GLU A 50 7.41 -20.51 1.85
N THR A 51 8.66 -20.94 1.66
CA THR A 51 9.43 -21.65 2.69
C THR A 51 10.28 -20.74 3.56
N THR A 52 10.63 -19.54 3.11
CA THR A 52 11.51 -18.62 3.82
C THR A 52 11.14 -17.15 3.59
N GLY A 53 11.39 -16.32 4.61
CA GLY A 53 11.18 -14.88 4.55
C GLY A 53 12.22 -14.11 3.72
N ASN A 54 12.01 -12.80 3.65
CA ASN A 54 12.84 -11.86 2.90
C ASN A 54 14.26 -11.70 3.51
N ASN A 55 15.20 -11.21 2.69
CA ASN A 55 16.58 -10.93 3.07
C ASN A 55 16.74 -9.41 3.23
N LEU A 56 17.61 -8.96 4.14
CA LEU A 56 17.86 -7.52 4.28
C LEU A 56 18.73 -7.04 3.12
N SER A 57 18.21 -6.12 2.30
CA SER A 57 18.93 -5.54 1.15
C SER A 57 19.22 -4.05 1.35
N PHE A 58 18.41 -3.35 2.14
CA PHE A 58 18.59 -1.95 2.49
C PHE A 58 19.08 -1.83 3.95
N PRO A 59 19.94 -0.86 4.30
CA PRO A 59 20.49 -0.79 5.65
C PRO A 59 19.42 -0.52 6.72
N VAL A 60 19.65 -0.96 7.95
CA VAL A 60 18.72 -0.69 9.07
C VAL A 60 19.43 -0.37 10.39
N ILE A 61 18.91 0.65 11.08
CA ILE A 61 19.30 1.04 12.44
C ILE A 61 18.27 0.46 13.41
N TRP A 62 18.72 -0.38 14.34
CA TRP A 62 17.94 -0.84 15.49
C TRP A 62 18.05 0.22 16.61
N SER A 63 17.15 1.19 16.63
CA SER A 63 17.33 2.41 17.42
C SER A 63 17.23 2.19 18.93
N ASP A 64 16.24 1.40 19.38
CA ASP A 64 15.93 1.21 20.80
C ASP A 64 16.51 -0.09 21.39
N GLY A 65 17.62 -0.59 20.82
CA GLY A 65 18.35 -1.75 21.34
C GLY A 65 17.75 -3.14 21.08
N ILE A 66 16.61 -3.23 20.37
CA ILE A 66 16.02 -4.51 19.92
C ILE A 66 16.06 -4.61 18.40
N SER A 67 16.68 -5.68 17.90
CA SER A 67 16.69 -6.08 16.49
C SER A 67 15.61 -7.14 16.20
N LYS A 68 15.14 -7.21 14.95
CA LYS A 68 14.37 -8.38 14.46
C LYS A 68 15.33 -9.49 14.01
N ASP A 69 14.87 -10.74 14.04
CA ASP A 69 15.62 -11.86 13.46
C ASP A 69 15.72 -11.69 11.94
N LEU A 70 16.95 -11.50 11.45
CA LEU A 70 17.24 -11.39 10.02
C LEU A 70 17.71 -12.72 9.44
N ARG A 71 17.40 -12.94 8.16
CA ARG A 71 17.84 -14.10 7.41
C ARG A 71 19.27 -13.94 6.90
N GLY A 72 20.10 -14.98 6.96
CA GLY A 72 21.53 -14.92 6.59
C GLY A 72 22.43 -14.39 7.70
N THR A 73 23.57 -13.79 7.33
CA THR A 73 24.54 -13.14 8.24
C THR A 73 25.16 -11.93 7.53
N GLN A 74 25.27 -10.78 8.21
CA GLN A 74 25.90 -9.58 7.65
C GLN A 74 27.33 -9.83 7.18
N GLY A 75 27.62 -9.44 5.93
CA GLY A 75 28.90 -9.68 5.27
C GLY A 75 29.08 -11.07 4.68
N GLU A 76 28.11 -11.97 4.83
CA GLU A 76 28.06 -13.27 4.15
C GLU A 76 26.95 -13.28 3.08
N VAL A 77 27.29 -13.77 1.89
CA VAL A 77 26.38 -13.87 0.74
C VAL A 77 26.43 -15.28 0.17
N SER A 78 25.30 -15.98 0.18
CA SER A 78 25.10 -17.30 -0.44
C SER A 78 24.13 -17.18 -1.60
N LEU A 79 24.55 -17.59 -2.80
CA LEU A 79 23.76 -17.45 -4.04
C LEU A 79 23.79 -18.76 -4.83
N THR A 80 23.09 -19.77 -4.30
CA THR A 80 23.08 -21.14 -4.86
C THR A 80 21.70 -21.62 -5.30
N GLY A 81 20.66 -20.83 -5.01
CA GLY A 81 19.28 -21.10 -5.40
C GLY A 81 18.90 -20.54 -6.76
N THR A 82 17.63 -20.19 -6.86
CA THR A 82 16.97 -19.73 -8.09
C THR A 82 17.32 -18.29 -8.41
N TRP A 83 17.49 -17.98 -9.70
CA TRP A 83 17.78 -16.63 -10.19
C TRP A 83 17.07 -16.35 -11.52
N TRP A 84 16.87 -15.07 -11.84
CA TRP A 84 16.40 -14.58 -13.13
C TRP A 84 17.52 -13.83 -13.85
N GLY A 85 17.59 -13.93 -15.17
CA GLY A 85 18.37 -13.00 -15.98
C GLY A 85 17.57 -11.72 -16.17
N VAL A 86 18.18 -10.56 -15.90
CA VAL A 86 17.55 -9.23 -16.01
C VAL A 86 18.43 -8.26 -16.80
N TRP A 87 17.81 -7.24 -17.38
CA TRP A 87 18.47 -6.21 -18.20
C TRP A 87 17.66 -4.91 -18.21
N GLY A 88 18.22 -3.83 -18.75
CA GLY A 88 17.51 -2.55 -18.90
C GLY A 88 17.13 -1.88 -17.57
N GLU A 89 16.26 -0.88 -17.65
CA GLU A 89 15.75 -0.14 -16.48
C GLU A 89 14.85 -1.06 -15.62
N ASP A 90 14.78 -0.81 -14.31
CA ASP A 90 13.84 -1.53 -13.44
C ASP A 90 12.45 -0.89 -13.62
N PRO A 91 11.37 -1.67 -13.78
CA PRO A 91 10.05 -1.09 -14.03
C PRO A 91 9.54 -0.36 -12.79
N ILE A 92 9.03 0.85 -12.99
CA ILE A 92 8.55 1.72 -11.91
C ILE A 92 7.09 1.37 -11.55
N ASP A 93 6.30 0.94 -12.53
CA ASP A 93 4.88 0.67 -12.41
C ASP A 93 4.43 -0.61 -13.17
N PRO A 94 3.23 -1.18 -12.89
CA PRO A 94 2.74 -2.40 -13.53
C PRO A 94 2.49 -2.35 -15.05
N GLN A 95 2.49 -1.17 -15.66
CA GLN A 95 2.34 -0.93 -17.09
C GLN A 95 3.70 -0.82 -17.79
N ALA A 96 4.78 -0.57 -17.03
CA ALA A 96 6.15 -0.63 -17.53
C ALA A 96 6.56 -2.06 -17.97
N PRO A 97 7.40 -2.19 -19.00
CA PRO A 97 7.87 -3.48 -19.48
C PRO A 97 8.83 -4.14 -18.48
N LEU A 98 8.47 -5.32 -17.98
CA LEU A 98 9.36 -6.14 -17.16
C LEU A 98 10.44 -6.83 -18.02
N TYR A 99 11.70 -6.48 -17.79
CA TYR A 99 12.86 -6.96 -18.55
C TYR A 99 13.57 -8.13 -17.87
N SER A 100 12.95 -9.32 -17.92
CA SER A 100 13.49 -10.53 -17.29
C SER A 100 13.28 -11.82 -18.08
N CYS A 101 14.09 -12.84 -17.79
CA CYS A 101 13.97 -14.20 -18.31
C CYS A 101 14.40 -15.25 -17.26
N GLY A 102 13.73 -16.40 -17.21
CA GLY A 102 13.94 -17.40 -16.17
C GLY A 102 12.66 -18.19 -15.83
N PRO A 103 12.58 -18.79 -14.63
CA PRO A 103 13.64 -18.88 -13.62
C PRO A 103 14.76 -19.86 -14.03
N TYR A 104 15.94 -19.67 -13.45
CA TYR A 104 17.15 -20.47 -13.65
C TYR A 104 17.68 -21.02 -12.32
N ILE A 105 18.37 -22.16 -12.35
CA ILE A 105 19.03 -22.76 -11.18
C ILE A 105 20.45 -23.18 -11.58
N GLY A 106 21.43 -22.84 -10.75
CA GLY A 106 22.84 -23.17 -10.97
C GLY A 106 23.46 -22.45 -12.18
N ASN A 107 24.57 -22.99 -12.68
CA ASN A 107 25.34 -22.39 -13.77
C ASN A 107 24.79 -22.78 -15.15
N VAL A 108 23.69 -22.12 -15.54
CA VAL A 108 23.10 -22.20 -16.89
C VAL A 108 23.31 -20.90 -17.65
N ASN A 109 23.36 -20.98 -18.98
CA ASN A 109 23.35 -19.78 -19.82
C ASN A 109 21.93 -19.19 -19.84
N PRO A 110 21.74 -17.89 -19.55
CA PRO A 110 20.44 -17.23 -19.63
C PRO A 110 20.05 -16.89 -21.08
N CYS A 111 18.98 -16.12 -21.25
CA CYS A 111 18.66 -15.48 -22.53
C CYS A 111 19.78 -14.52 -22.98
N ASN A 112 19.83 -14.18 -24.27
CA ASN A 112 20.95 -13.43 -24.87
C ASN A 112 21.00 -11.97 -24.40
N GLU A 113 19.86 -11.47 -23.93
CA GLU A 113 19.59 -10.12 -23.50
C GLU A 113 20.06 -9.85 -22.05
N THR A 114 20.38 -10.90 -21.28
CA THR A 114 20.72 -10.79 -19.86
C THR A 114 22.04 -10.04 -19.62
N GLU A 115 21.96 -8.98 -18.83
CA GLU A 115 23.11 -8.17 -18.38
C GLU A 115 23.52 -8.52 -16.94
N PHE A 116 22.53 -8.80 -16.08
CA PHE A 116 22.69 -9.11 -14.66
C PHE A 116 21.89 -10.35 -14.26
N LYS A 117 22.25 -10.96 -13.13
CA LYS A 117 21.38 -11.96 -12.48
C LYS A 117 20.65 -11.30 -11.31
N ALA A 118 19.43 -11.73 -11.06
CA ALA A 118 18.66 -11.36 -9.89
C ALA A 118 18.31 -12.65 -9.11
N TYR A 119 18.99 -12.87 -7.98
CA TYR A 119 18.82 -14.07 -7.16
C TYR A 119 17.59 -13.93 -6.26
N ILE A 120 16.62 -14.83 -6.42
CA ILE A 120 15.30 -14.71 -5.78
C ILE A 120 15.45 -14.63 -4.26
N GLN A 121 14.77 -13.65 -3.67
CA GLN A 121 14.81 -13.38 -2.25
C GLN A 121 14.18 -14.50 -1.40
N LYS A 122 12.95 -14.93 -1.69
CA LYS A 122 12.24 -15.98 -0.92
C LYS A 122 12.69 -17.43 -1.24
N ASP A 123 13.91 -17.63 -1.73
CA ASP A 123 14.51 -18.95 -1.99
C ASP A 123 15.51 -19.30 -0.88
N GLU A 124 15.32 -20.43 -0.19
CA GLU A 124 16.09 -20.82 1.02
C GLU A 124 17.62 -20.83 0.83
N LEU A 125 18.09 -21.09 -0.41
CA LEU A 125 19.49 -21.21 -0.79
C LEU A 125 20.18 -19.86 -1.14
N ASN A 126 19.39 -18.79 -1.21
CA ASN A 126 19.84 -17.42 -1.45
C ASN A 126 19.73 -16.57 -0.17
N GLN A 127 20.86 -16.24 0.45
CA GLN A 127 20.90 -15.55 1.76
C GLN A 127 21.91 -14.40 1.73
N TRP A 128 21.51 -13.24 2.25
CA TRP A 128 22.36 -12.05 2.39
C TRP A 128 21.79 -11.08 3.43
N GLN A 129 22.63 -10.21 3.97
CA GLN A 129 22.20 -9.08 4.80
C GLN A 129 23.02 -7.83 4.50
N ALA A 130 22.33 -6.74 4.18
CA ALA A 130 22.87 -5.39 4.20
C ALA A 130 23.34 -4.98 5.60
N SER A 131 23.97 -3.81 5.69
CA SER A 131 24.49 -3.30 6.96
C SER A 131 23.37 -3.05 7.94
N ASN A 132 23.48 -3.64 9.13
CA ASN A 132 22.57 -3.34 10.23
C ASN A 132 23.33 -3.19 11.55
N TRP A 133 22.86 -2.32 12.43
CA TRP A 133 23.51 -2.05 13.70
C TRP A 133 22.53 -1.50 14.73
N VAL A 134 22.84 -1.71 16.01
CA VAL A 134 22.15 -1.04 17.12
C VAL A 134 22.70 0.38 17.25
N ALA A 135 21.83 1.36 17.50
CA ALA A 135 22.25 2.73 17.75
C ALA A 135 22.86 2.88 19.17
N ASP A 136 24.04 3.50 19.25
CA ASP A 136 24.69 3.85 20.52
C ASP A 136 24.25 5.23 21.06
N GLU A 137 23.59 6.04 20.23
CA GLU A 137 23.18 7.43 20.48
C GLU A 137 21.73 7.67 19.98
N PRO A 138 21.05 8.76 20.37
CA PRO A 138 19.70 9.10 19.90
C PRO A 138 19.57 9.19 18.37
N VAL A 139 18.56 8.51 17.83
CA VAL A 139 18.26 8.47 16.39
C VAL A 139 17.19 9.50 16.05
N TYR A 140 17.63 10.63 15.50
CA TYR A 140 16.75 11.63 14.90
C TYR A 140 16.44 11.26 13.45
N VAL A 141 15.18 10.92 13.16
CA VAL A 141 14.71 10.51 11.82
C VAL A 141 14.92 11.65 10.82
N SER A 142 15.54 11.36 9.68
CA SER A 142 15.72 12.34 8.58
C SER A 142 14.42 12.55 7.81
N SER A 143 13.72 11.46 7.49
CA SER A 143 12.44 11.55 6.80
C SER A 143 11.54 10.35 7.05
N ILE A 144 10.24 10.51 6.79
CA ILE A 144 9.24 9.45 6.82
C ILE A 144 8.45 9.41 5.53
N ASP A 145 8.24 8.20 5.03
CA ASP A 145 7.41 7.85 3.88
C ASP A 145 6.11 7.20 4.40
N TRP A 146 4.96 7.75 4.02
CA TRP A 146 3.62 7.27 4.37
C TRP A 146 2.99 6.35 3.29
N GLY A 147 3.71 6.12 2.19
CA GLY A 147 3.28 5.33 1.05
C GLY A 147 2.24 6.03 0.17
N ASP A 148 2.51 6.07 -1.14
CA ASP A 148 1.73 6.76 -2.19
C ASP A 148 0.20 6.52 -2.12
N ASN A 149 -0.22 5.36 -1.59
CA ASN A 149 -1.63 4.96 -1.46
C ASN A 149 -2.46 5.88 -0.54
N LEU A 150 -1.87 6.45 0.51
CA LEU A 150 -2.59 7.34 1.43
C LEU A 150 -2.65 8.79 0.93
N GLU A 151 -1.65 9.20 0.15
CA GLU A 151 -1.51 10.56 -0.40
C GLU A 151 -2.31 10.78 -1.69
N SER A 152 -2.51 9.71 -2.49
CA SER A 152 -3.01 9.83 -3.86
C SER A 152 -4.53 9.81 -4.05
N ILE A 153 -5.31 9.14 -3.19
CA ILE A 153 -6.76 8.95 -3.41
C ILE A 153 -7.63 9.02 -2.14
N ASP A 154 -8.84 9.53 -2.31
CA ASP A 154 -9.94 9.33 -1.36
C ASP A 154 -10.38 7.87 -1.34
N TRP A 155 -10.53 7.32 -0.14
CA TRP A 155 -11.02 5.95 0.06
C TRP A 155 -12.52 5.96 0.32
N ASN A 156 -13.14 4.78 0.36
CA ASN A 156 -14.58 4.64 0.61
C ASN A 156 -14.87 3.45 1.52
N LEU A 157 -16.11 3.34 1.99
CA LEU A 157 -16.60 2.24 2.84
C LEU A 157 -16.60 0.82 2.18
N LYS A 158 -15.93 0.66 1.02
CA LYS A 158 -15.58 -0.64 0.40
C LYS A 158 -14.07 -0.82 0.22
N SER A 159 -13.24 0.02 0.79
CA SER A 159 -11.78 -0.10 0.71
C SER A 159 -11.24 -1.18 1.63
N GLN A 160 -10.05 -1.69 1.28
CA GLN A 160 -9.07 -2.17 2.23
C GLN A 160 -7.87 -1.25 2.02
N VAL A 161 -7.48 -0.51 3.05
CA VAL A 161 -6.44 0.50 2.98
C VAL A 161 -5.19 -0.11 3.58
N ARG A 162 -4.09 -0.12 2.81
CA ARG A 162 -2.78 -0.51 3.33
C ARG A 162 -2.13 0.73 3.91
N VAL A 163 -1.92 0.74 5.21
CA VAL A 163 -1.18 1.79 5.93
C VAL A 163 0.23 1.28 6.05
N GLU A 164 1.16 1.90 5.32
CA GLU A 164 2.59 1.59 5.39
C GLU A 164 3.35 2.82 5.84
N THR A 165 4.39 2.63 6.63
CA THR A 165 5.28 3.72 7.04
C THR A 165 6.73 3.26 7.00
N VAL A 166 7.63 4.10 6.52
CA VAL A 166 9.07 3.83 6.52
C VAL A 166 9.81 5.02 7.08
N LEU A 167 10.54 4.81 8.17
CA LEU A 167 11.42 5.81 8.75
C LEU A 167 12.80 5.71 8.11
N TYR A 168 13.38 6.83 7.71
CA TYR A 168 14.69 6.90 7.09
C TYR A 168 15.66 7.78 7.88
N LYS A 169 16.94 7.41 7.85
CA LYS A 169 18.06 8.18 8.39
C LYS A 169 19.17 8.28 7.38
N ASP A 170 19.55 9.51 7.04
CA ASP A 170 20.71 9.76 6.19
C ASP A 170 22.00 9.54 6.96
N LEU A 171 23.02 9.06 6.26
CA LEU A 171 24.30 8.61 6.81
C LEU A 171 25.44 9.48 6.27
N ASP A 172 26.34 9.93 7.14
CA ASP A 172 27.58 10.62 6.74
C ASP A 172 28.60 9.68 6.07
N THR A 173 28.38 8.37 6.12
CA THR A 173 29.30 7.35 5.62
C THR A 173 28.52 6.23 4.93
N GLN A 174 28.95 5.89 3.73
CA GLN A 174 28.37 4.81 2.94
C GLN A 174 28.53 3.46 3.66
N VAL A 175 27.43 2.72 3.78
CA VAL A 175 27.40 1.35 4.31
C VAL A 175 26.98 0.36 3.22
N THR A 176 27.12 -0.96 3.46
CA THR A 176 26.68 -1.97 2.47
C THR A 176 25.16 -1.95 2.34
N GLU A 177 24.69 -1.61 1.14
CA GLU A 177 23.35 -1.79 0.62
C GLU A 177 23.45 -2.62 -0.67
N TYR A 178 22.44 -3.45 -0.91
CA TYR A 178 22.37 -4.38 -2.02
C TYR A 178 21.33 -3.96 -3.06
N ALA A 179 21.73 -3.92 -4.34
CA ALA A 179 20.80 -3.58 -5.41
C ALA A 179 19.77 -4.70 -5.60
N MET A 180 18.49 -4.36 -5.54
CA MET A 180 17.38 -5.26 -5.79
C MET A 180 16.81 -5.01 -7.18
N ARG A 181 16.31 -6.07 -7.83
CA ARG A 181 15.67 -6.01 -9.15
C ARG A 181 14.35 -6.73 -9.17
N HIS A 182 13.38 -6.13 -9.84
CA HIS A 182 12.12 -6.78 -10.12
C HIS A 182 12.31 -7.90 -11.15
N CYS A 183 11.88 -9.11 -10.80
CA CYS A 183 12.15 -10.34 -11.56
C CYS A 183 10.91 -10.88 -12.28
N PHE A 184 9.75 -10.89 -11.61
CA PHE A 184 8.56 -11.59 -12.11
C PHE A 184 7.26 -11.07 -11.48
N SER A 185 6.17 -11.11 -12.26
CA SER A 185 4.79 -10.76 -11.89
C SER A 185 4.60 -9.40 -11.21
N TRP A 186 3.38 -9.15 -10.71
CA TRP A 186 2.99 -7.96 -9.96
C TRP A 186 2.02 -8.36 -8.83
N GLY A 187 1.93 -7.56 -7.77
CA GLY A 187 1.02 -7.81 -6.65
C GLY A 187 1.46 -9.02 -5.80
N GLU A 188 0.54 -9.94 -5.51
CA GLU A 188 0.82 -11.07 -4.60
C GLU A 188 1.88 -12.07 -5.12
N ASP A 189 2.04 -12.16 -6.44
CA ASP A 189 3.04 -13.01 -7.09
C ASP A 189 4.38 -12.28 -7.37
N GLU A 190 4.55 -11.04 -6.87
CA GLU A 190 5.71 -10.20 -7.17
C GLU A 190 7.03 -10.79 -6.64
N VAL A 191 7.99 -11.00 -7.54
CA VAL A 191 9.31 -11.55 -7.21
C VAL A 191 10.39 -10.50 -7.39
N HIS A 192 11.14 -10.24 -6.33
CA HIS A 192 12.38 -9.45 -6.34
C HIS A 192 13.59 -10.30 -6.00
N GLY A 193 14.77 -9.87 -6.45
CA GLY A 193 16.02 -10.59 -6.19
C GLY A 193 17.27 -9.71 -6.17
N LEU A 194 18.31 -10.20 -5.50
CA LEU A 194 19.61 -9.56 -5.39
C LEU A 194 20.30 -9.47 -6.76
N GLN A 195 20.59 -8.26 -7.22
CA GLN A 195 21.34 -8.04 -8.44
C GLN A 195 22.81 -8.42 -8.27
N THR A 196 23.31 -9.24 -9.19
CA THR A 196 24.74 -9.52 -9.35
C THR A 196 25.18 -9.29 -10.79
N ASP A 197 26.49 -9.11 -10.97
CA ASP A 197 27.10 -9.32 -12.27
C ASP A 197 26.95 -10.79 -12.73
N MET A 198 27.34 -11.09 -13.96
CA MET A 198 27.29 -12.46 -14.50
C MET A 198 28.24 -13.45 -13.80
N GLY A 199 29.19 -12.96 -13.02
CA GLY A 199 30.12 -13.71 -12.17
C GLY A 199 29.62 -14.01 -10.75
N ASN A 200 28.38 -13.60 -10.42
CA ASN A 200 27.76 -13.71 -9.09
C ASN A 200 28.35 -12.76 -8.03
N VAL A 201 28.99 -11.66 -8.44
CA VAL A 201 29.39 -10.58 -7.53
C VAL A 201 28.20 -9.64 -7.32
N PRO A 202 27.70 -9.43 -6.09
CA PRO A 202 26.64 -8.48 -5.81
C PRO A 202 26.94 -7.08 -6.33
N VAL A 203 25.92 -6.40 -6.83
CA VAL A 203 26.01 -4.99 -7.21
C VAL A 203 25.81 -4.14 -5.95
N GLU A 204 26.90 -3.53 -5.51
CA GLU A 204 27.01 -2.63 -4.36
C GLU A 204 27.60 -1.29 -4.83
N GLY A 205 27.32 -0.21 -4.08
CA GLY A 205 27.99 1.08 -4.28
C GLY A 205 27.58 1.86 -5.53
N LEU A 206 26.34 1.68 -6.00
CA LEU A 206 25.72 2.62 -6.95
C LEU A 206 25.64 4.03 -6.34
N GLU A 207 25.46 5.06 -7.18
CA GLU A 207 25.38 6.46 -6.71
C GLU A 207 24.22 6.62 -5.71
N ASN A 208 24.49 7.26 -4.57
CA ASN A 208 23.62 7.40 -3.39
C ASN A 208 23.21 6.09 -2.66
N GLN A 209 23.56 4.92 -3.18
CA GLN A 209 23.28 3.64 -2.53
C GLN A 209 24.09 3.50 -1.23
N GLY A 210 23.46 3.06 -0.14
CA GLY A 210 24.10 2.90 1.16
C GLY A 210 24.37 4.20 1.91
N MET A 211 23.85 5.34 1.43
CA MET A 211 23.92 6.64 2.12
C MET A 211 22.71 6.91 3.04
N GLN A 212 21.80 5.96 3.14
CA GLN A 212 20.61 6.04 3.99
C GLN A 212 20.33 4.67 4.62
N ALA A 213 19.72 4.66 5.81
CA ALA A 213 19.23 3.46 6.48
C ALA A 213 17.75 3.63 6.84
N THR A 214 17.02 2.52 6.88
CA THR A 214 15.73 2.47 7.57
C THR A 214 15.94 2.52 9.09
N VAL A 215 15.00 3.10 9.84
CA VAL A 215 15.03 3.12 11.30
C VAL A 215 13.94 2.19 11.84
N TYR A 216 14.34 1.23 12.68
CA TYR A 216 13.42 0.38 13.41
C TYR A 216 13.45 0.66 14.90
N THR A 217 12.31 1.11 15.40
CA THR A 217 11.91 1.08 16.80
C THR A 217 10.74 0.11 17.04
N PRO A 218 10.76 -0.67 18.15
CA PRO A 218 9.63 -1.48 18.65
C PRO A 218 8.60 -0.65 19.44
N ASN A 219 8.85 0.65 19.67
CA ASN A 219 7.95 1.60 20.32
C ASN A 219 7.05 2.35 19.33
N ALA A 220 7.17 2.08 18.02
CA ALA A 220 6.25 2.64 17.03
C ALA A 220 4.81 2.11 17.27
N ARG A 221 3.87 3.05 17.31
CA ARG A 221 2.44 2.85 17.52
C ARG A 221 1.65 3.46 16.36
N LEU A 222 0.68 2.69 15.87
CA LEU A 222 -0.32 3.14 14.91
C LEU A 222 -1.67 3.32 15.61
N THR A 223 -2.28 4.49 15.42
CA THR A 223 -3.60 4.84 15.93
C THR A 223 -4.48 5.33 14.78
N ILE A 224 -5.72 4.83 14.69
CA ILE A 224 -6.74 5.27 13.72
C ILE A 224 -7.98 5.71 14.49
N GLN A 225 -8.39 6.96 14.29
CA GLN A 225 -9.54 7.58 14.93
C GLN A 225 -10.42 8.30 13.91
N LYS A 226 -11.71 8.41 14.20
CA LYS A 226 -12.67 9.16 13.39
C LYS A 226 -12.96 10.51 14.06
N PHE A 227 -13.06 11.58 13.28
CA PHE A 227 -13.61 12.85 13.75
C PHE A 227 -15.14 12.89 13.64
N GLU A 228 -15.78 13.48 14.66
CA GLU A 228 -17.22 13.69 14.73
C GLU A 228 -17.59 15.13 14.30
N VAL A 229 -16.98 15.58 13.20
CA VAL A 229 -17.17 16.92 12.61
C VAL A 229 -17.55 16.83 11.13
N ASP A 230 -18.36 17.77 10.64
CA ASP A 230 -18.72 17.89 9.22
C ASP A 230 -17.59 18.56 8.39
N ASP A 231 -16.73 19.36 9.03
CA ASP A 231 -15.65 20.13 8.41
C ASP A 231 -14.35 19.95 9.21
N ILE A 232 -13.26 19.61 8.53
CA ILE A 232 -11.96 19.34 9.16
C ILE A 232 -11.34 20.59 9.79
N GLU A 233 -11.64 21.80 9.32
CA GLU A 233 -11.19 23.05 9.95
C GLU A 233 -11.66 23.17 11.40
N GLU A 234 -12.74 22.45 11.77
CA GLU A 234 -13.24 22.44 13.14
C GLU A 234 -12.29 21.78 14.16
N ILE A 235 -11.28 21.00 13.78
CA ILE A 235 -10.45 20.31 14.78
C ILE A 235 -9.34 21.19 15.38
N GLU A 236 -9.06 22.38 14.80
CA GLU A 236 -7.89 23.19 15.15
C GLU A 236 -7.89 23.59 16.64
N GLY A 237 -6.83 23.18 17.36
CA GLY A 237 -6.66 23.45 18.79
C GLY A 237 -7.60 22.70 19.74
N LYS A 238 -8.56 21.92 19.23
CA LYS A 238 -9.55 21.20 20.05
C LYS A 238 -9.08 19.83 20.56
N LEU A 239 -7.96 19.32 20.06
CA LEU A 239 -7.41 18.01 20.40
C LEU A 239 -6.04 18.12 21.10
N LYS A 240 -5.69 17.10 21.89
CA LYS A 240 -4.38 16.89 22.52
C LYS A 240 -3.98 15.41 22.37
N TRP A 241 -2.68 15.14 22.28
CA TRP A 241 -2.17 13.77 22.19
C TRP A 241 -2.01 13.11 23.57
N ASN A 242 -2.30 11.82 23.66
CA ASN A 242 -1.88 10.93 24.73
C ASN A 242 -1.41 9.61 24.11
N ALA A 243 -0.12 9.28 24.21
CA ALA A 243 0.47 8.12 23.52
C ALA A 243 -0.28 6.78 23.79
N ALA A 244 -0.80 6.57 25.00
CA ALA A 244 -1.51 5.33 25.32
C ALA A 244 -2.96 5.29 24.79
N GLU A 245 -3.63 6.44 24.66
CA GLU A 245 -5.07 6.55 24.38
C GLU A 245 -5.38 7.04 22.95
N GLY A 246 -4.42 7.71 22.30
CA GLY A 246 -4.60 8.43 21.05
C GLY A 246 -4.85 9.93 21.23
N TRP A 247 -5.50 10.55 20.25
CA TRP A 247 -5.99 11.92 20.35
C TRP A 247 -7.21 11.96 21.26
N THR A 248 -7.20 12.92 22.20
CA THR A 248 -8.29 13.16 23.15
C THR A 248 -8.67 14.63 23.14
N GLU A 249 -9.84 14.95 23.68
CA GLU A 249 -10.37 16.31 23.61
C GLU A 249 -9.69 17.26 24.61
N SER A 250 -9.40 18.48 24.15
CA SER A 250 -8.88 19.57 24.96
C SER A 250 -9.94 20.10 25.93
N GLU A 251 -9.50 20.69 27.05
CA GLU A 251 -10.41 21.16 28.11
C GLU A 251 -11.44 22.16 27.56
N GLY A 252 -12.73 21.85 27.71
CA GLY A 252 -13.84 22.69 27.25
C GLY A 252 -14.42 22.31 25.88
N HIS A 253 -13.88 21.28 25.22
CA HIS A 253 -14.43 20.71 23.99
C HIS A 253 -15.08 19.35 24.23
N SER A 254 -16.04 18.97 23.38
CA SER A 254 -16.73 17.67 23.43
C SER A 254 -17.42 17.33 22.11
N GLY A 255 -17.34 16.07 21.66
CA GLY A 255 -17.92 15.59 20.41
C GLY A 255 -17.14 15.99 19.16
N ILE A 256 -15.80 15.98 19.23
CA ILE A 256 -14.89 16.31 18.11
C ILE A 256 -14.24 15.05 17.51
N ILE A 257 -14.03 14.03 18.33
CA ILE A 257 -13.37 12.77 17.96
C ILE A 257 -14.06 11.61 18.67
N ASN A 258 -13.94 10.40 18.12
CA ASN A 258 -14.49 9.21 18.73
C ASN A 258 -13.81 8.90 20.09
N ASP A 259 -14.62 8.48 21.08
CA ASP A 259 -14.16 8.26 22.48
C ASP A 259 -13.07 7.18 22.59
N GLU A 260 -13.10 6.18 21.69
CA GLU A 260 -12.19 5.04 21.66
C GLU A 260 -11.64 4.87 20.22
N PRO A 261 -10.32 4.71 20.01
CA PRO A 261 -9.78 4.48 18.69
C PRO A 261 -10.28 3.20 18.03
N LEU A 262 -10.50 3.27 16.71
CA LEU A 262 -10.83 2.09 15.87
C LEU A 262 -9.66 1.11 15.78
N PHE A 263 -8.45 1.65 15.85
CA PHE A 263 -7.22 0.89 15.96
C PHE A 263 -6.24 1.67 16.84
N ASN A 264 -5.57 0.99 17.77
CA ASN A 264 -4.50 1.58 18.58
C ASN A 264 -3.57 0.46 19.06
N MET A 265 -2.38 0.36 18.47
CA MET A 265 -1.46 -0.75 18.75
C MET A 265 0.00 -0.33 18.60
N VAL A 266 0.83 -0.71 19.57
CA VAL A 266 2.28 -0.63 19.52
C VAL A 266 2.88 -1.97 19.09
N ILE A 267 3.97 -1.93 18.34
CA ILE A 267 4.57 -3.14 17.72
C ILE A 267 5.07 -4.16 18.74
N ASN A 268 5.52 -3.73 19.91
CA ASN A 268 5.94 -4.65 20.97
C ASN A 268 4.79 -5.43 21.64
N GLU A 269 3.53 -5.02 21.42
CA GLU A 269 2.31 -5.75 21.82
C GLU A 269 1.72 -6.59 20.68
N ALA A 270 2.22 -6.44 19.45
CA ALA A 270 1.69 -7.08 18.26
C ALA A 270 2.08 -8.57 18.16
N SER A 271 1.21 -9.34 17.50
CA SER A 271 1.46 -10.71 17.06
C SER A 271 1.57 -10.74 15.54
N ASP A 272 2.00 -11.88 14.97
CA ASP A 272 1.91 -12.11 13.53
C ASP A 272 0.46 -12.37 13.09
N GLY A 273 0.12 -11.96 11.87
CA GLY A 273 -1.15 -12.26 11.20
C GLY A 273 -1.99 -11.03 10.82
N PRO A 274 -3.09 -11.23 10.07
CA PRO A 274 -3.97 -10.15 9.64
C PRO A 274 -4.68 -9.51 10.84
N GLY A 275 -4.65 -8.18 10.91
CA GLY A 275 -5.25 -7.40 12.00
C GLY A 275 -4.24 -6.88 13.03
N PHE A 276 -2.96 -7.24 12.92
CA PHE A 276 -1.88 -6.64 13.71
C PHE A 276 -1.11 -5.58 12.93
N TYR A 277 -0.57 -4.60 13.63
CA TYR A 277 0.40 -3.64 13.12
C TYR A 277 1.80 -4.13 13.48
N ASN A 278 2.65 -4.37 12.48
CA ASN A 278 3.95 -5.01 12.67
C ASN A 278 4.99 -4.34 11.75
N ALA A 279 6.27 -4.65 11.99
CA ALA A 279 7.35 -4.31 11.08
C ALA A 279 7.90 -5.57 10.41
N GLU A 280 8.20 -5.51 9.12
CA GLU A 280 8.77 -6.63 8.37
C GLU A 280 9.81 -6.17 7.35
N VAL A 281 10.63 -7.10 6.86
CA VAL A 281 11.48 -6.85 5.70
C VAL A 281 10.64 -7.07 4.44
N ASN A 282 10.46 -6.03 3.62
CA ASN A 282 9.61 -6.09 2.42
C ASN A 282 10.30 -6.73 1.20
N VAL A 283 9.62 -6.80 0.05
CA VAL A 283 10.18 -7.37 -1.19
C VAL A 283 11.37 -6.58 -1.75
N LYS A 284 11.51 -5.29 -1.44
CA LYS A 284 12.70 -4.49 -1.77
C LYS A 284 13.82 -4.63 -0.71
N GLY A 285 13.65 -5.50 0.28
CA GLY A 285 14.62 -5.78 1.34
C GLY A 285 14.80 -4.65 2.35
N LYS A 286 13.82 -3.75 2.49
CA LYS A 286 13.79 -2.67 3.50
C LYS A 286 12.96 -3.08 4.71
N VAL A 287 13.30 -2.61 5.92
CA VAL A 287 12.37 -2.71 7.06
C VAL A 287 11.27 -1.66 6.89
N ILE A 288 10.02 -2.10 6.89
CA ILE A 288 8.83 -1.26 6.79
C ILE A 288 7.88 -1.55 7.95
N TYR A 289 7.01 -0.61 8.26
CA TYR A 289 5.87 -0.77 9.15
C TYR A 289 4.59 -0.94 8.34
N GLY A 290 3.70 -1.85 8.73
CA GLY A 290 2.51 -2.17 7.94
C GLY A 290 1.28 -2.58 8.75
N TYR A 291 0.11 -2.09 8.32
CA TYR A 291 -1.21 -2.53 8.76
C TYR A 291 -2.19 -2.54 7.58
N THR A 292 -3.11 -3.52 7.54
CA THR A 292 -4.20 -3.54 6.56
C THR A 292 -5.51 -3.16 7.25
N TRP A 293 -5.92 -1.92 7.08
CA TRP A 293 -7.18 -1.41 7.61
C TRP A 293 -8.36 -1.84 6.73
N ASN A 294 -9.27 -2.64 7.29
CA ASN A 294 -10.42 -3.16 6.57
C ASN A 294 -11.65 -2.24 6.76
N VAL A 295 -11.65 -1.08 6.10
CA VAL A 295 -12.72 -0.06 6.17
C VAL A 295 -14.13 -0.65 5.98
N ARG A 296 -14.28 -1.77 5.25
CA ARG A 296 -15.58 -2.48 5.11
C ARG A 296 -16.19 -2.98 6.43
N LYS A 297 -15.34 -3.29 7.40
CA LYS A 297 -15.68 -3.90 8.70
C LYS A 297 -15.43 -2.94 9.85
N ASP A 298 -14.32 -2.21 9.78
CA ASP A 298 -13.73 -1.49 10.91
C ASP A 298 -13.79 0.02 10.63
N ASN A 299 -14.99 0.60 10.73
CA ASN A 299 -15.29 2.02 10.44
C ASN A 299 -16.45 2.51 11.32
N GLU A 300 -16.57 3.83 11.45
CA GLU A 300 -17.68 4.53 12.11
C GLU A 300 -18.44 5.45 11.12
N GLU A 301 -18.82 4.87 9.97
CA GLU A 301 -19.46 5.54 8.82
C GLU A 301 -18.49 6.41 7.99
N ASP A 302 -19.00 7.10 6.96
CA ASP A 302 -18.23 8.06 6.16
C ASP A 302 -17.93 9.35 6.95
N GLY A 303 -16.86 10.05 6.57
CA GLY A 303 -16.35 11.22 7.29
C GLY A 303 -14.82 11.29 7.31
N TYR A 304 -14.27 12.19 8.12
CA TYR A 304 -12.83 12.38 8.26
C TYR A 304 -12.23 11.46 9.32
N TYR A 305 -11.05 10.92 9.01
CA TYR A 305 -10.30 10.01 9.87
C TYR A 305 -8.86 10.50 9.99
N ARG A 306 -8.28 10.39 11.19
CA ARG A 306 -6.85 10.61 11.43
C ARG A 306 -6.14 9.28 11.60
N ILE A 307 -5.08 9.09 10.82
CA ILE A 307 -4.11 8.02 10.99
C ILE A 307 -2.87 8.63 11.64
N THR A 308 -2.43 8.13 12.79
CA THR A 308 -1.28 8.64 13.54
C THR A 308 -0.23 7.56 13.73
N PHE A 309 1.02 7.87 13.36
CA PHE A 309 2.22 7.12 13.65
C PHE A 309 2.99 7.84 14.76
N SER A 310 3.29 7.17 15.85
CA SER A 310 3.83 7.78 17.07
C SER A 310 4.83 6.87 17.77
N PHE A 311 5.61 7.41 18.71
CA PHE A 311 6.54 6.63 19.52
C PHE A 311 6.12 6.60 20.99
N ASP A 312 5.96 5.40 21.55
CA ASP A 312 5.68 5.19 22.97
C ASP A 312 6.92 5.48 23.83
N GLU A 313 6.78 6.37 24.81
CA GLU A 313 7.83 6.62 25.82
C GLU A 313 7.88 5.54 26.93
N THR A 314 6.82 4.72 27.05
CA THR A 314 6.66 3.73 28.12
C THR A 314 5.94 2.47 27.63
N GLY A 315 6.08 1.35 28.34
CA GLY A 315 5.48 0.06 27.97
C GLY A 315 6.44 -0.86 27.21
N GLY A 316 7.28 -0.30 26.33
CA GLY A 316 8.33 -1.02 25.61
C GLY A 316 9.76 -0.78 26.13
N PRO A 317 10.77 -1.01 25.27
CA PRO A 317 12.17 -0.64 25.50
C PRO A 317 12.36 0.86 25.70
N ILE A 318 13.54 1.27 26.20
CA ILE A 318 13.86 2.70 26.35
C ILE A 318 13.86 3.35 24.97
N LEU A 319 12.95 4.31 24.76
CA LEU A 319 12.84 5.06 23.52
C LEU A 319 14.13 5.85 23.24
N ASN A 320 14.66 5.65 22.04
CA ASN A 320 15.87 6.29 21.52
C ASN A 320 15.65 6.82 20.08
N THR A 321 14.38 6.99 19.69
CA THR A 321 13.94 7.40 18.34
C THR A 321 13.09 8.66 18.41
N PHE A 322 13.43 9.67 17.61
CA PHE A 322 12.81 10.98 17.68
C PHE A 322 12.60 11.62 16.31
N PHE A 323 11.51 12.34 16.15
CA PHE A 323 11.37 13.37 15.11
C PHE A 323 11.96 14.70 15.61
N ASP A 324 12.45 15.52 14.68
CA ASP A 324 12.86 16.90 14.98
C ASP A 324 12.42 17.89 13.89
N GLN A 325 12.81 19.15 14.05
CA GLN A 325 12.50 20.25 13.14
C GLN A 325 13.15 20.13 11.73
N PHE A 326 13.97 19.11 11.51
CA PHE A 326 14.61 18.78 10.23
C PHE A 326 14.10 17.44 9.66
N THR A 327 13.20 16.73 10.35
CA THR A 327 12.50 15.59 9.76
C THR A 327 11.56 16.09 8.65
N GLU A 328 11.60 15.44 7.48
CA GLU A 328 10.74 15.76 6.34
C GLU A 328 9.77 14.61 6.01
N ILE A 329 8.60 14.91 5.43
CA ILE A 329 7.77 13.89 4.78
C ILE A 329 8.33 13.63 3.38
N LEU A 330 8.61 12.37 3.05
CA LEU A 330 8.83 11.97 1.66
C LEU A 330 7.46 11.89 0.98
N LEU A 331 7.19 12.87 0.13
CA LEU A 331 6.03 12.84 -0.76
C LEU A 331 6.30 11.85 -1.90
N ALA A 332 5.26 11.16 -2.36
CA ALA A 332 5.31 10.44 -3.62
C ALA A 332 5.81 11.38 -4.75
N GLU A 333 6.70 10.89 -5.62
CA GLU A 333 7.09 11.63 -6.82
C GLU A 333 5.86 11.73 -7.75
N GLU A 334 5.13 12.85 -7.70
CA GLU A 334 4.07 13.13 -8.67
C GLU A 334 4.64 13.02 -10.09
N GLU A 335 4.20 12.02 -10.86
CA GLU A 335 4.47 12.00 -12.29
C GLU A 335 3.96 13.30 -12.89
N VAL A 336 4.88 14.09 -13.45
CA VAL A 336 4.54 15.37 -14.08
C VAL A 336 3.83 15.11 -15.41
N GLU A 337 2.55 14.72 -15.35
CA GLU A 337 1.64 14.89 -16.46
C GLU A 337 1.57 16.39 -16.77
N ILE A 338 2.23 16.80 -17.85
CA ILE A 338 2.13 18.14 -18.40
C ILE A 338 0.72 18.32 -19.01
N THR A 339 -0.28 18.43 -18.15
CA THR A 339 -1.64 18.87 -18.51
C THR A 339 -1.58 20.37 -18.78
N THR A 340 -1.30 20.69 -20.05
CA THR A 340 -1.27 22.07 -20.52
C THR A 340 -2.60 22.77 -20.26
N LEU A 341 -2.57 23.78 -19.38
CA LEU A 341 -3.55 24.85 -19.17
C LEU A 341 -4.79 24.81 -20.08
N SER A 342 -5.94 24.48 -19.51
CA SER A 342 -7.22 24.96 -20.01
C SER A 342 -8.09 25.46 -18.84
N ASP A 343 -7.92 26.75 -18.51
CA ASP A 343 -8.98 27.52 -17.85
C ASP A 343 -10.26 27.46 -18.71
N ASP A 344 -11.28 26.72 -18.26
CA ASP A 344 -12.66 27.20 -18.43
C ASP A 344 -13.65 26.62 -17.38
N SER A 345 -14.15 27.53 -16.55
CA SER A 345 -15.41 27.53 -15.79
C SER A 345 -16.13 26.20 -15.43
N GLY A 346 -15.82 25.69 -14.23
CA GLY A 346 -16.76 25.42 -13.13
C GLY A 346 -17.92 24.43 -13.29
N ASP A 347 -17.92 23.34 -12.50
CA ASP A 347 -19.05 22.86 -11.67
C ASP A 347 -18.59 21.70 -10.75
N SER A 348 -18.93 21.76 -9.46
CA SER A 348 -18.86 20.70 -8.43
C SER A 348 -17.64 19.74 -8.32
N GLY A 349 -16.86 19.91 -7.24
CA GLY A 349 -16.15 18.80 -6.57
C GLY A 349 -14.63 18.71 -6.81
N GLU A 350 -13.84 19.36 -5.93
CA GLU A 350 -12.40 19.10 -5.78
C GLU A 350 -12.17 17.77 -5.03
N GLY A 351 -12.45 16.65 -5.69
CA GLY A 351 -12.19 15.31 -5.15
C GLY A 351 -11.02 14.65 -5.86
N ASN A 352 -9.78 14.96 -5.45
CA ASN A 352 -8.58 14.25 -5.90
C ASN A 352 -7.31 14.54 -5.05
N ARG A 353 -7.45 14.62 -3.72
CA ARG A 353 -6.31 14.67 -2.78
C ARG A 353 -6.52 13.62 -1.70
N GLY A 354 -5.56 12.71 -1.53
CA GLY A 354 -5.44 11.96 -0.30
C GLY A 354 -4.96 12.86 0.84
N GLY A 355 -4.49 12.25 1.91
CA GLY A 355 -4.08 13.03 3.09
C GLY A 355 -2.72 13.71 2.93
N GLU A 356 -2.53 14.81 3.65
CA GLU A 356 -1.24 15.50 3.78
C GLU A 356 -0.55 15.03 5.08
N GLY A 357 0.70 14.58 4.98
CA GLY A 357 1.49 14.17 6.14
C GLY A 357 1.93 15.37 6.98
N ILE A 358 1.65 15.35 8.28
CA ILE A 358 2.01 16.39 9.24
C ILE A 358 2.93 15.79 10.32
N ILE A 359 4.00 16.50 10.68
CA ILE A 359 4.91 16.11 11.76
C ILE A 359 4.66 16.99 12.98
N ASP A 360 4.35 16.37 14.12
CA ASP A 360 4.29 17.02 15.43
C ASP A 360 5.48 16.57 16.29
N VAL A 361 6.57 17.31 16.15
CA VAL A 361 7.80 17.16 16.92
C VAL A 361 7.56 17.25 18.43
N SER A 362 6.55 18.01 18.88
CA SER A 362 6.29 18.23 20.31
C SER A 362 5.69 17.01 21.00
N ASN A 363 4.94 16.20 20.25
CA ASN A 363 4.34 14.95 20.69
C ASN A 363 5.06 13.70 20.13
N ASN A 364 6.21 13.90 19.48
CA ASN A 364 7.05 12.86 18.85
C ASN A 364 6.24 11.91 17.93
N LEU A 365 5.42 12.50 17.06
CA LEU A 365 4.52 11.78 16.15
C LEU A 365 4.43 12.44 14.77
N THR A 366 3.84 11.71 13.84
CA THR A 366 3.32 12.23 12.58
C THR A 366 1.92 11.67 12.34
N TYR A 367 1.08 12.41 11.64
CA TYR A 367 -0.26 11.98 11.31
C TYR A 367 -0.67 12.44 9.92
N MET A 368 -1.73 11.83 9.42
CA MET A 368 -2.37 12.17 8.17
C MET A 368 -3.89 12.13 8.36
N ASP A 369 -4.56 13.16 7.87
CA ASP A 369 -6.03 13.22 7.87
C ASP A 369 -6.56 12.87 6.47
N ILE A 370 -7.54 11.97 6.41
CA ILE A 370 -8.12 11.45 5.16
C ILE A 370 -9.65 11.45 5.20
N LEU A 371 -10.27 11.56 4.03
CA LEU A 371 -11.72 11.44 3.87
C LEU A 371 -12.09 10.00 3.45
N ILE A 372 -12.97 9.37 4.24
CA ILE A 372 -13.64 8.13 3.84
C ILE A 372 -15.01 8.49 3.28
N THR A 373 -15.19 8.25 1.98
CA THR A 373 -16.43 8.59 1.27
C THR A 373 -17.51 7.50 1.38
N PRO A 374 -18.80 7.86 1.21
CA PRO A 374 -19.91 6.91 1.22
C PRO A 374 -19.74 5.75 0.23
N LYS A 375 -20.51 4.67 0.45
CA LYS A 375 -20.60 3.57 -0.52
C LYS A 375 -21.17 4.07 -1.85
N THR A 376 -20.31 4.33 -2.84
CA THR A 376 -20.74 4.57 -4.22
C THR A 376 -21.56 3.37 -4.69
N THR A 377 -22.87 3.58 -4.86
CA THR A 377 -23.70 2.65 -5.62
C THR A 377 -23.30 2.84 -7.08
N GLY A 378 -22.62 1.83 -7.63
CA GLY A 378 -22.21 1.86 -9.03
C GLY A 378 -23.45 2.04 -9.89
N ASN A 379 -23.65 3.25 -10.41
CA ASN A 379 -24.77 3.60 -11.28
C ASN A 379 -24.46 3.02 -12.66
N GLY A 380 -24.51 1.69 -12.76
CA GLY A 380 -24.32 0.93 -13.98
C GLY A 380 -25.31 1.46 -15.01
N GLY A 381 -24.77 1.98 -16.12
CA GLY A 381 -25.53 2.67 -17.17
C GLY A 381 -26.47 1.75 -17.95
N GLY A 382 -27.52 1.24 -17.29
CA GLY A 382 -28.55 0.34 -17.80
C GLY A 382 -29.77 1.08 -18.33
N GLY A 383 -29.56 2.09 -19.18
CA GLY A 383 -30.67 2.82 -19.78
C GLY A 383 -31.40 2.01 -20.85
N ASN A 384 -32.49 1.32 -20.50
CA ASN A 384 -33.60 1.09 -21.44
C ASN A 384 -34.94 0.72 -20.75
N GLY A 385 -36.05 1.28 -21.26
CA GLY A 385 -37.28 0.49 -21.39
C GLY A 385 -38.41 0.64 -20.36
N GLY A 386 -38.44 1.68 -19.52
CA GLY A 386 -39.57 1.96 -18.62
C GLY A 386 -40.83 2.49 -19.34
N GLY A 387 -41.50 1.67 -20.15
CA GLY A 387 -42.78 2.01 -20.78
C GLY A 387 -43.98 1.58 -19.92
N GLY A 388 -44.70 2.53 -19.31
CA GLY A 388 -45.90 2.20 -18.52
C GLY A 388 -46.66 3.38 -17.93
N ASN A 389 -47.83 3.67 -18.51
CA ASN A 389 -49.01 4.33 -17.93
C ASN A 389 -48.84 5.62 -17.07
N GLY A 390 -49.19 6.76 -17.68
CA GLY A 390 -50.59 7.20 -17.63
C GLY A 390 -51.03 8.10 -16.45
N SER A 391 -51.22 9.39 -16.75
CA SER A 391 -52.24 10.22 -16.10
C SER A 391 -52.69 11.35 -17.03
N GLY A 392 -53.98 11.66 -17.00
CA GLY A 392 -54.67 12.57 -17.92
C GLY A 392 -55.95 11.91 -18.40
N GLY A 393 -57.15 12.32 -18.00
CA GLY A 393 -57.56 13.60 -17.42
C GLY A 393 -58.99 13.78 -17.92
N GLY A 394 -59.97 13.42 -17.09
CA GLY A 394 -61.31 13.12 -17.59
C GLY A 394 -62.13 14.33 -18.01
N SER A 395 -62.99 14.13 -19.00
CA SER A 395 -64.27 14.84 -19.13
C SER A 395 -65.25 13.97 -19.93
N GLY A 396 -66.51 13.91 -19.48
CA GLY A 396 -67.50 13.00 -20.04
C GLY A 396 -68.54 13.71 -20.93
N SER A 397 -68.80 13.12 -22.08
CA SER A 397 -70.02 13.19 -22.91
C SER A 397 -69.78 12.21 -24.07
N GLY A 398 -70.65 11.30 -24.50
CA GLY A 398 -72.11 11.27 -24.43
C GLY A 398 -72.62 11.02 -25.85
N GLY A 399 -73.15 9.82 -26.15
CA GLY A 399 -73.85 9.53 -27.41
C GLY A 399 -73.33 8.38 -28.28
N GLY A 400 -74.01 7.22 -28.17
CA GLY A 400 -74.81 6.65 -29.26
C GLY A 400 -74.15 6.09 -30.55
N SER A 401 -74.37 4.79 -30.78
CA SER A 401 -74.34 4.06 -32.08
C SER A 401 -73.00 4.01 -32.84
N GLY A 402 -72.68 2.99 -33.64
CA GLY A 402 -73.38 1.72 -33.91
C GLY A 402 -73.05 1.19 -35.30
N SER A 403 -72.76 -0.12 -35.41
CA SER A 403 -72.65 -0.94 -36.64
C SER A 403 -71.64 -0.54 -37.74
N GLY A 404 -71.09 -1.55 -38.43
CA GLY A 404 -70.52 -1.37 -39.77
C GLY A 404 -69.32 -2.24 -40.09
N HIS A 405 -69.55 -3.41 -40.70
CA HIS A 405 -68.53 -4.06 -41.52
C HIS A 405 -68.25 -3.19 -42.75
N HIS A 406 -66.98 -3.02 -43.13
CA HIS A 406 -66.41 -3.66 -44.31
C HIS A 406 -64.88 -3.57 -44.36
#